data_AF-A0A2I1DM90-F1
#
_entry.id   AF-A0A2I1DM90-F1
#
_cell.length_a   1.000
_cell.length_b   1.000
_cell.length_c   1.000
_cell.angle_alpha   90.00
_cell.angle_beta   90.00
_cell.angle_gamma   90.00
#
_symmetry.space_group_name_H-M   'P 1'
#
loop_
_entity.id
_entity.type
_entity.pdbx_description
1 polymer ?
#
loop_
_entity_poly.entity_id
_entity_poly.type
_entity_poly.pdbx_seq_one_letter_code
_entity_poly.pdbx_strand_id
1 'polypeptide(L)' 'MQDLPDYKSVKQFSECHPAFPIGGLRSAIFWKGDELEAAGAIARLGRRVLINEPVFLRFVQDGGLRNIRGAA' A
#
# COMPACT_ATOMS: atom_id res chain seq x y z
N MET A 1 19.13 -11.84 9.15
CA MET A 1 18.81 -12.02 7.73
C MET A 1 17.89 -10.86 7.38
N GLN A 2 18.31 -9.90 6.56
CA GLN A 2 17.38 -8.87 6.09
C GLN A 2 16.60 -9.51 4.95
N ASP A 3 15.31 -9.73 5.15
CA ASP A 3 14.44 -10.22 4.10
C ASP A 3 14.37 -9.18 2.98
N LEU A 4 14.45 -9.64 1.73
CA LEU A 4 14.30 -8.78 0.57
C LEU A 4 12.88 -8.20 0.55
N PRO A 5 12.70 -6.92 0.18
CA PRO A 5 11.37 -6.34 0.06
C PRO A 5 10.51 -7.11 -0.94
N ASP A 6 9.33 -7.56 -0.51
CA ASP A 6 8.35 -8.22 -1.39
C ASP A 6 7.49 -7.16 -2.09
N TYR A 7 8.01 -6.67 -3.22
CA TYR A 7 7.32 -5.68 -4.02
C TYR A 7 6.28 -6.32 -4.94
N LYS A 8 5.03 -5.86 -4.80
CA LYS A 8 3.92 -6.23 -5.67
C LYS A 8 3.32 -5.01 -6.33
N SER A 9 2.87 -5.13 -7.58
CA SER A 9 1.97 -4.12 -8.14
C SER A 9 0.65 -4.10 -7.37
N VAL A 10 -0.10 -3.00 -7.47
CA VAL A 10 -1.46 -2.90 -6.89
C VAL A 10 -2.36 -4.08 -7.29
N LYS A 11 -2.25 -4.54 -8.55
CA LYS A 11 -3.00 -5.69 -9.05
C LYS A 11 -2.58 -6.98 -8.36
N GLN A 12 -1.29 -7.28 -8.34
CA GLN A 12 -0.75 -8.49 -7.71
C GLN A 12 -1.05 -8.53 -6.21
N PHE A 13 -0.92 -7.39 -5.51
CA PHE A 13 -1.27 -7.30 -4.09
C PHE A 13 -2.75 -7.59 -3.86
N SER A 14 -3.65 -7.04 -4.68
CA SER A 14 -5.09 -7.30 -4.58
C SER A 14 -5.46 -8.76 -4.91
N GLU A 15 -4.71 -9.43 -5.78
CA GLU A 15 -4.89 -10.86 -6.09
C GLU A 15 -4.42 -11.74 -4.91
N CYS A 16 -3.30 -11.40 -4.26
CA CYS A 16 -2.81 -12.09 -3.06
C CYS A 16 -3.68 -11.82 -1.82
N HIS A 17 -4.23 -10.61 -1.70
CA HIS A 17 -5.03 -10.16 -0.57
C HIS A 17 -6.40 -9.65 -1.04
N PRO A 18 -7.38 -10.54 -1.30
CA PRO A 18 -8.69 -10.16 -1.85
C PRO A 18 -9.48 -9.15 -0.99
N ALA A 19 -9.18 -9.06 0.31
CA ALA A 19 -9.75 -8.07 1.21
C ALA A 19 -9.30 -6.61 0.92
N PHE A 20 -8.27 -6.44 0.09
CA PHE A 20 -7.75 -5.13 -0.32
C PHE A 20 -8.08 -4.90 -1.81
N PRO A 21 -9.30 -4.44 -2.13
CA PRO A 21 -9.71 -4.26 -3.51
C PRO A 21 -8.87 -3.17 -4.19
N ILE A 22 -8.60 -3.34 -5.49
CA ILE A 22 -7.83 -2.39 -6.31
C ILE A 22 -8.32 -0.94 -6.14
N GLY A 23 -9.64 -0.71 -6.09
CA GLY A 23 -10.22 0.62 -5.89
C GLY A 23 -9.84 1.25 -4.53
N GLY A 24 -9.91 0.45 -3.46
CA GLY A 24 -9.53 0.88 -2.12
C GLY A 24 -8.04 1.18 -2.02
N LEU A 25 -7.19 0.32 -2.59
CA LEU A 25 -5.74 0.53 -2.66
C LEU A 25 -5.40 1.82 -3.43
N ARG A 26 -6.03 2.06 -4.58
CA ARG A 26 -5.81 3.29 -5.35
C ARG A 26 -6.25 4.53 -4.60
N SER A 27 -7.39 4.47 -3.90
CA SER A 27 -7.86 5.57 -3.04
C SER A 27 -6.87 5.85 -1.91
N ALA A 28 -6.40 4.81 -1.23
CA ALA A 28 -5.37 4.92 -0.20
C ALA A 28 -4.08 5.56 -0.75
N ILE A 29 -3.56 5.07 -1.88
CA ILE A 29 -2.35 5.62 -2.52
C ILE A 29 -2.56 7.08 -2.93
N PHE A 30 -3.75 7.44 -3.40
CA PHE A 30 -4.05 8.83 -3.79
C PHE A 30 -4.08 9.78 -2.59
N TRP A 31 -4.74 9.39 -1.50
CA TRP A 31 -4.94 10.27 -0.34
C TRP A 31 -3.80 10.22 0.70
N LYS A 32 -3.08 9.11 0.76
CA LYS A 32 -2.03 8.82 1.75
C LYS A 32 -0.67 8.51 1.12
N GLY A 33 -0.49 8.81 -0.17
CA GLY A 33 0.70 8.44 -0.94
C GLY A 33 2.01 8.87 -0.29
N ASP A 34 2.09 10.13 0.17
CA ASP A 34 3.31 10.67 0.80
C ASP A 34 3.62 9.97 2.13
N GLU A 35 2.60 9.67 2.93
CA GLU A 35 2.74 8.93 4.20
C GLU A 35 3.17 7.47 3.95
N LEU A 36 2.58 6.82 2.94
CA LEU A 36 2.93 5.46 2.54
C LEU A 36 4.36 5.38 1.99
N GLU A 37 4.81 6.38 1.22
CA GLU A 37 6.15 6.45 0.67
C GLU A 37 7.18 6.73 1.77
N ALA A 38 6.89 7.66 2.68
CA ALA A 38 7.73 7.94 3.84
C ALA A 38 7.88 6.72 4.78
N ALA A 39 6.82 5.90 4.91
CA ALA A 39 6.85 4.67 5.68
C ALA A 39 7.55 3.50 4.96
N GLY A 40 7.90 3.65 3.67
CA GLY A 40 8.42 2.57 2.84
C GLY A 40 7.39 1.49 2.50
N ALA A 41 6.10 1.75 2.74
CA ALA A 41 4.98 0.87 2.41
C ALA A 41 4.72 0.82 0.91
N ILE A 42 5.07 1.90 0.18
CA ILE A 42 5.08 1.92 -1.27
C ILE A 42 6.42 2.46 -1.79
N ALA A 43 6.74 2.09 -3.02
CA ALA A 43 7.84 2.65 -3.79
C ALA A 43 7.37 3.04 -5.19
N ARG A 44 7.94 4.11 -5.75
CA ARG A 44 7.66 4.55 -7.12
C ARG A 44 8.68 3.99 -8.11
N LEU A 45 8.18 3.32 -9.15
CA LEU A 45 8.95 2.89 -10.30
C LEU A 45 8.42 3.65 -11.54
N GLY A 46 8.92 4.88 -11.72
CA GLY A 46 8.38 5.81 -12.70
C GLY A 46 6.90 6.10 -12.44
N ARG A 47 6.03 5.75 -13.40
CA ARG A 47 4.56 5.91 -13.25
C ARG A 47 3.89 4.77 -12.50
N ARG A 48 4.62 3.71 -12.14
CA ARG A 48 4.08 2.56 -11.41
C ARG A 48 4.30 2.73 -9.91
N VAL A 49 3.32 2.31 -9.12
CA VAL A 49 3.45 2.15 -7.67
C VAL A 49 3.61 0.67 -7.35
N LEU A 50 4.64 0.38 -6.57
CA LEU A 50 4.90 -0.94 -5.99
C LEU A 50 4.55 -0.88 -4.50
N ILE A 51 3.85 -1.89 -4.00
CA ILE A 51 3.52 -2.07 -2.60
C ILE A 51 4.56 -3.00 -2.01
N ASN A 52 5.23 -2.57 -0.96
CA ASN A 52 6.06 -3.42 -0.13
C ASN A 52 5.15 -4.16 0.85
N GLU A 53 4.79 -5.40 0.54
CA GLU A 53 3.74 -6.14 1.24
C GLU A 53 3.86 -6.14 2.78
N PRO A 54 4.98 -6.59 3.38
CA PRO A 54 5.09 -6.67 4.84
C PRO A 54 4.98 -5.28 5.51
N VAL A 55 5.54 -4.25 4.89
CA VAL A 55 5.52 -2.88 5.43
C VAL A 55 4.13 -2.25 5.28
N PHE A 56 3.47 -2.50 4.15
CA PHE A 56 2.11 -2.02 3.90
C PHE A 56 1.11 -2.65 4.87
N LEU A 57 1.15 -3.97 5.05
CA LEU A 57 0.26 -4.65 6.00
C LEU A 57 0.47 -4.14 7.43
N ARG A 58 1.71 -3.92 7.84
CA ARG A 58 2.04 -3.30 9.13
C ARG A 58 1.49 -1.88 9.23
N PHE A 59 1.66 -1.04 8.21
CA PHE A 59 1.13 0.31 8.17
C PHE A 59 -0.40 0.33 8.36
N VAL A 60 -1.10 -0.64 7.77
CA VAL A 60 -2.55 -0.81 7.95
C VAL A 60 -2.88 -1.23 9.38
N GLN A 61 -2.16 -2.20 9.95
CA GLN A 61 -2.34 -2.66 11.34
C GLN A 61 -2.12 -1.53 12.35
N ASP A 62 -1.13 -0.67 12.11
CA ASP A 62 -0.81 0.50 12.95
C ASP A 62 -1.86 1.63 12.79
N GLY A 63 -2.88 1.44 11.94
CA GLY A 63 -3.98 2.37 11.76
C GLY A 63 -3.72 3.48 10.74
N GLY A 64 -2.64 3.38 9.94
CA GLY A 64 -2.28 4.38 8.94
C GLY A 64 -3.35 4.62 7.86
N LEU A 65 -4.24 3.64 7.65
CA LEU A 65 -5.40 3.74 6.76
C LEU A 65 -6.75 3.86 7.50
N ARG A 66 -6.76 4.07 8.82
CA ARG A 66 -8.01 4.21 9.61
C ARG A 66 -8.86 5.40 9.16
N ASN A 67 -8.23 6.47 8.67
CA ASN A 67 -8.88 7.67 8.19
C ASN A 67 -8.40 8.00 6.77
N ILE A 68 -9.04 7.43 5.75
CA ILE A 68 -8.84 7.83 4.36
C ILE A 68 -9.96 8.82 4.01
N ARG A 69 -9.61 10.05 3.61
CA ARG A 69 -10.59 11.04 3.17
C ARG A 69 -11.43 10.46 2.03
N GLY A 70 -12.76 10.56 2.13
CA GLY A 70 -13.69 10.03 1.12
C GLY A 70 -14.24 8.63 1.38
N ALA A 71 -13.82 7.94 2.44
CA ALA A 71 -14.61 6.86 3.03
C ALA A 71 -15.72 7.51 3.88
N ALA A 72 -16.90 7.67 3.28
CA ALA A 72 -18.11 8.10 3.98
C ALA A 72 -18.61 7.00 4.92
#